data_AF-A0A960B7F0-F1
#
_entry.id   AF-A0A960B7F0-F1
#
_cell.length_a   1.000
_cell.length_b   1.000
_cell.length_c   1.000
_cell.angle_alpha   90.00
_cell.angle_beta   90.00
_cell.angle_gamma   90.00
#
_symmetry.space_group_name_H-M   'P 1'
#
loop_
_entity.id
_entity.type
_entity.pdbx_description
1 polymer ?
#
loop_
_entity_poly.entity_id
_entity_poly.type
_entity_poly.pdbx_seq_one_letter_code
_entity_poly.pdbx_strand_id
1 'polypeptide(L)'
;MTEQGGPGADLGQHFQSGKQVTMHTVFPRPEEYRNGLLKNAYLAACLMLRAVPDAPSAHEIRAELLAARDAPSRADVVLGPHAQSLRVGLTGRPAHPPNLGLMQLLPKAEPPQYLLSLAGTVIAHWPFPEIHPLSTPAHVTQTSDDTAEPQREGQ
;
A
#
# COMPACT_ATOMS: atom_id res chain seq x y z
N MET A 1 -9.11 4.72 -43.01
CA MET A 1 -8.43 4.96 -41.72
C MET A 1 -9.39 4.51 -40.64
N THR A 2 -9.21 3.29 -40.14
CA THR A 2 -10.11 2.66 -39.16
C THR A 2 -9.49 2.82 -37.77
N GLU A 3 -10.07 3.69 -36.95
CA GLU A 3 -9.76 3.77 -35.54
C GLU A 3 -10.24 2.48 -34.87
N GLN A 4 -9.28 1.65 -34.42
CA GLN A 4 -9.55 0.51 -33.57
C GLN A 4 -10.04 1.03 -32.21
N GLY A 5 -11.36 1.00 -32.01
CA GLY A 5 -11.98 1.25 -30.72
C GLY A 5 -11.39 0.30 -29.68
N GLY A 6 -10.81 0.86 -28.63
CA GLY A 6 -10.23 0.08 -27.54
C GLY A 6 -11.27 -0.83 -26.86
N PRO A 7 -10.83 -1.85 -26.11
CA PRO A 7 -11.69 -2.91 -25.55
C PRO A 7 -12.85 -2.42 -24.65
N GLY A 8 -12.83 -1.16 -24.21
CA GLY A 8 -13.94 -0.53 -23.46
C GLY A 8 -15.09 0.01 -24.32
N ALA A 9 -14.85 0.32 -25.60
CA ALA A 9 -15.89 0.86 -26.50
C ALA A 9 -16.91 -0.21 -26.92
N ASP A 10 -16.43 -1.45 -27.10
CA ASP A 10 -17.24 -2.59 -27.53
C ASP A 10 -18.21 -3.03 -26.41
N LEU A 11 -17.73 -3.06 -25.16
CA LEU A 11 -18.54 -3.41 -24.00
C LEU A 11 -19.72 -2.44 -23.80
N GLY A 12 -19.49 -1.14 -23.98
CA GLY A 12 -20.52 -0.11 -23.90
C GLY A 12 -21.61 -0.27 -24.96
N GLN A 13 -21.23 -0.63 -26.20
CA GLN A 13 -22.19 -0.93 -27.27
C GLN A 13 -22.99 -2.21 -26.99
N HIS A 14 -22.36 -3.23 -26.43
CA HIS A 14 -23.03 -4.48 -26.05
C HIS A 14 -24.12 -4.26 -24.97
N PHE A 15 -23.85 -3.45 -23.95
CA PHE A 15 -24.85 -3.08 -22.93
C PHE A 15 -26.02 -2.25 -23.50
N GLN A 16 -25.76 -1.39 -24.48
CA GLN A 16 -26.80 -0.57 -25.14
C GLN A 16 -27.65 -1.36 -26.14
N SER A 17 -27.12 -2.45 -26.71
CA SER A 17 -27.78 -3.25 -27.74
C SER A 17 -28.85 -4.23 -27.24
N GLY A 18 -29.09 -4.30 -25.91
CA GLY A 18 -30.04 -5.25 -25.32
C GLY A 18 -29.65 -6.72 -25.45
N LYS A 19 -28.41 -7.01 -25.89
CA LYS A 19 -27.86 -8.37 -25.93
C LYS A 19 -27.61 -8.86 -24.50
N GLN A 20 -27.85 -10.14 -24.28
CA GLN A 20 -27.62 -10.78 -22.98
C GLN A 20 -26.12 -10.85 -22.69
N VAL A 21 -25.66 -10.06 -21.73
CA VAL A 21 -24.29 -10.08 -21.23
C VAL A 21 -24.27 -10.94 -19.96
N THR A 22 -23.65 -12.11 -20.02
CA THR A 22 -23.41 -12.94 -18.84
C THR A 22 -22.08 -12.51 -18.22
N MET A 23 -22.15 -11.79 -17.10
CA MET A 23 -20.98 -11.41 -16.32
C MET A 23 -20.68 -12.52 -15.29
N HIS A 24 -19.54 -13.20 -15.44
CA HIS A 24 -19.04 -14.13 -14.44
C HIS A 24 -18.17 -13.37 -13.43
N THR A 25 -18.75 -13.01 -12.28
CA THR A 25 -17.98 -12.43 -11.17
C THR A 25 -17.61 -13.51 -10.17
N VAL A 26 -16.30 -13.72 -9.99
CA VAL A 26 -15.77 -14.45 -8.84
C VAL A 26 -15.23 -13.41 -7.88
N PHE A 27 -15.72 -13.42 -6.64
CA PHE A 27 -15.18 -12.51 -5.64
C PHE A 27 -13.72 -12.90 -5.36
N PRO A 28 -12.77 -11.96 -5.43
CA PRO A 28 -11.36 -12.28 -5.21
C PRO A 28 -11.16 -12.81 -3.80
N ARG A 29 -10.24 -13.77 -3.66
CA ARG A 29 -9.90 -14.32 -2.35
C ARG A 29 -9.32 -13.25 -1.43
N PRO A 30 -9.54 -13.34 -0.11
CA PRO A 30 -8.93 -12.43 0.87
C PRO A 30 -7.42 -12.29 0.72
N GLU A 31 -6.73 -13.38 0.41
CA GLU A 31 -5.27 -13.39 0.23
C GLU A 31 -4.83 -12.50 -0.95
N GLU A 32 -5.64 -12.42 -2.01
CA GLU A 32 -5.33 -11.63 -3.21
C GLU A 32 -5.61 -10.15 -2.98
N TYR A 33 -6.83 -9.80 -2.57
CA TYR A 33 -7.21 -8.39 -2.50
C TYR A 33 -6.55 -7.68 -1.32
N ARG A 34 -6.29 -8.37 -0.19
CA ARG A 34 -5.58 -7.75 0.95
C ARG A 34 -4.12 -7.45 0.65
N ASN A 35 -3.42 -8.35 -0.04
CA ASN A 35 -2.05 -8.06 -0.51
C ASN A 35 -2.03 -6.90 -1.50
N GLY A 36 -3.05 -6.78 -2.37
CA GLY A 36 -3.24 -5.61 -3.21
C GLY A 36 -3.43 -4.32 -2.41
N LEU A 37 -4.25 -4.35 -1.35
CA LEU A 37 -4.45 -3.20 -0.46
C LEU A 37 -3.17 -2.83 0.30
N LEU A 38 -2.44 -3.81 0.84
CA LEU A 38 -1.16 -3.60 1.52
C LEU A 38 -0.14 -2.97 0.59
N LYS A 39 -0.01 -3.46 -0.64
CA LYS A 39 0.87 -2.87 -1.66
C LYS A 39 0.55 -1.39 -1.89
N ASN A 40 -0.73 -1.05 -2.04
CA ASN A 40 -1.15 0.33 -2.26
C ASN A 40 -0.86 1.21 -1.05
N ALA A 41 -1.17 0.73 0.17
CA ALA A 41 -0.88 1.46 1.41
C ALA A 41 0.63 1.68 1.61
N TYR A 42 1.44 0.64 1.40
CA TYR A 42 2.90 0.71 1.47
C TYR A 42 3.47 1.72 0.46
N LEU A 43 3.05 1.64 -0.82
CA LEU A 43 3.50 2.57 -1.85
C LEU A 43 3.09 4.01 -1.53
N ALA A 44 1.83 4.21 -1.12
CA ALA A 44 1.32 5.51 -0.71
C ALA A 44 2.13 6.10 0.46
N ALA A 45 2.46 5.29 1.46
CA ALA A 45 3.30 5.71 2.57
C ALA A 45 4.72 6.09 2.11
N CYS A 46 5.33 5.31 1.20
CA CYS A 46 6.63 5.65 0.60
C CYS A 46 6.57 7.00 -0.15
N LEU A 47 5.50 7.26 -0.88
CA LEU A 47 5.30 8.54 -1.59
C LEU A 47 5.14 9.71 -0.62
N MET A 48 4.45 9.51 0.51
CA MET A 48 4.33 10.52 1.57
C MET A 48 5.66 10.82 2.24
N LEU A 49 6.44 9.78 2.54
CA LEU A 49 7.79 9.92 3.12
C LEU A 49 8.82 10.41 2.11
N ARG A 50 8.51 10.35 0.81
CA ARG A 50 9.45 10.56 -0.31
C ARG A 50 10.69 9.67 -0.25
N ALA A 51 10.54 8.50 0.36
CA ALA A 51 11.60 7.53 0.56
C ALA A 51 11.02 6.14 0.71
N VAL A 52 11.85 5.12 0.46
CA VAL A 52 11.56 3.76 0.91
C VAL A 52 12.04 3.67 2.36
N PRO A 53 11.15 3.46 3.34
CA PRO A 53 11.55 3.42 4.72
C PRO A 53 12.46 2.22 5.01
N ASP A 54 13.50 2.49 5.77
CA ASP A 54 14.38 1.48 6.35
C ASP A 54 13.99 1.28 7.82
N ALA A 55 13.03 0.38 8.04
CA ALA A 55 12.47 0.06 9.35
C ALA A 55 12.02 -1.41 9.37
N PRO A 56 11.96 -2.07 10.54
CA PRO A 56 11.54 -3.46 10.66
C PRO A 56 10.20 -3.76 9.97
N SER A 57 9.15 -2.97 10.23
CA SER A 57 7.85 -3.18 9.58
C SER A 57 7.91 -3.02 8.06
N ALA A 58 8.75 -2.11 7.55
CA ALA A 58 8.92 -1.92 6.12
C ALA A 58 9.62 -3.13 5.46
N HIS A 59 10.60 -3.74 6.14
CA HIS A 59 11.25 -4.98 5.67
C HIS A 59 10.27 -6.15 5.65
N GLU A 60 9.49 -6.32 6.72
CA GLU A 60 8.49 -7.38 6.85
C GLU A 60 7.38 -7.25 5.79
N ILE A 61 6.83 -6.05 5.61
CA ILE A 61 5.84 -5.78 4.55
C ILE A 61 6.43 -6.07 3.17
N ARG A 62 7.68 -5.67 2.90
CA ARG A 62 8.34 -6.00 1.63
C ARG A 62 8.45 -7.51 1.45
N ALA A 63 8.85 -8.25 2.48
CA ALA A 63 8.95 -9.70 2.42
C ALA A 63 7.59 -10.36 2.11
N GLU A 64 6.51 -9.91 2.76
CA GLU A 64 5.13 -10.38 2.47
C GLU A 64 4.73 -10.11 1.01
N LEU A 65 4.97 -8.89 0.53
CA LEU A 65 4.62 -8.51 -0.84
C LEU A 65 5.45 -9.25 -1.89
N LEU A 66 6.71 -9.53 -1.60
CA LEU A 66 7.58 -10.34 -2.45
C LEU A 66 7.12 -11.80 -2.48
N ALA A 67 6.79 -12.38 -1.32
CA ALA A 67 6.25 -13.74 -1.24
C ALA A 67 4.94 -13.88 -2.03
N ALA A 68 4.04 -12.89 -1.95
CA ALA A 68 2.81 -12.87 -2.73
C ALA A 68 3.06 -12.71 -4.25
N ARG A 69 4.08 -11.93 -4.65
CA ARG A 69 4.49 -11.77 -6.06
C ARG A 69 5.08 -13.06 -6.63
N ASP A 70 5.89 -13.74 -5.82
CA ASP A 70 6.68 -14.91 -6.24
C ASP A 70 5.90 -16.23 -6.09
N ALA A 71 4.65 -16.17 -5.61
CA ALA A 71 3.76 -17.31 -5.53
C ALA A 71 3.54 -17.94 -6.92
N PRO A 72 3.61 -19.29 -7.08
CA PRO A 72 3.45 -19.96 -8.38
C PRO A 72 2.12 -19.68 -9.06
N SER A 73 1.07 -19.46 -8.28
CA SER A 73 -0.24 -19.04 -8.76
C SER A 73 -0.94 -18.14 -7.74
N ARG A 74 -2.03 -17.48 -8.18
CA ARG A 74 -2.91 -16.72 -7.28
C ARG A 74 -3.50 -17.59 -6.16
N ALA A 75 -3.66 -18.88 -6.41
CA ALA A 75 -4.20 -19.79 -5.42
C ALA A 75 -3.21 -20.09 -4.28
N ASP A 76 -1.91 -19.91 -4.54
CA ASP A 76 -0.82 -20.18 -3.62
C ASP A 76 -0.41 -18.95 -2.79
N VAL A 77 -1.06 -17.80 -3.03
CA VAL A 77 -0.82 -16.59 -2.25
C VAL A 77 -1.29 -16.83 -0.82
N VAL A 78 -0.38 -16.63 0.13
CA VAL A 78 -0.67 -16.70 1.57
C VAL A 78 -0.78 -15.29 2.12
N LEU A 79 -1.74 -15.07 3.02
CA LEU A 79 -1.91 -13.80 3.69
C LEU A 79 -0.89 -13.69 4.84
N GLY A 80 -0.03 -12.67 4.76
CA GLY A 80 0.90 -12.36 5.85
C GLY A 80 0.25 -11.53 6.98
N PRO A 81 0.90 -11.46 8.15
CA PRO A 81 0.41 -10.69 9.31
C PRO A 81 0.09 -9.21 9.02
N HIS A 82 0.91 -8.52 8.23
CA HIS A 82 0.68 -7.10 7.90
C HIS A 82 -0.51 -6.93 6.95
N ALA A 83 -0.62 -7.80 5.93
CA ALA A 83 -1.78 -7.78 5.04
C ALA A 83 -3.08 -8.14 5.77
N GLN A 84 -3.00 -9.02 6.77
CA GLN A 84 -4.14 -9.43 7.59
C GLN A 84 -4.60 -8.32 8.56
N SER A 85 -3.65 -7.62 9.18
CA SER A 85 -3.91 -6.58 10.19
C SER A 85 -4.21 -5.20 9.60
N LEU A 86 -3.91 -4.98 8.31
CA LEU A 86 -4.20 -3.71 7.64
C LEU A 86 -5.69 -3.38 7.68
N ARG A 87 -6.00 -2.29 8.38
CA ARG A 87 -7.36 -1.75 8.47
C ARG A 87 -7.64 -0.85 7.27
N VAL A 88 -8.73 -1.16 6.56
CA VAL A 88 -9.16 -0.44 5.36
C VAL A 88 -10.66 -0.18 5.43
N GLY A 89 -11.07 1.03 5.07
CA GLY A 89 -12.46 1.43 4.89
C GLY A 89 -12.70 1.95 3.47
N LEU A 90 -13.97 1.94 3.05
CA LEU A 90 -14.43 2.53 1.80
C LEU A 90 -15.27 3.77 2.11
N THR A 91 -15.08 4.84 1.33
CA THR A 91 -15.86 6.08 1.48
C THR A 91 -17.25 6.00 0.84
N GLY A 92 -17.50 4.96 0.02
CA GLY A 92 -18.72 4.81 -0.78
C GLY A 92 -18.82 5.80 -1.96
N ARG A 93 -17.76 6.57 -2.23
CA ARG A 93 -17.70 7.54 -3.33
C ARG A 93 -16.88 7.00 -4.51
N PRO A 94 -17.27 7.31 -5.76
CA PRO A 94 -16.42 7.06 -6.92
C PRO A 94 -15.04 7.71 -6.76
N ALA A 95 -14.06 7.22 -7.52
CA ALA A 95 -12.70 7.77 -7.50
C ALA A 95 -12.72 9.27 -7.80
N HIS A 96 -12.16 10.06 -6.90
CA HIS A 96 -12.09 11.52 -7.02
C HIS A 96 -10.84 12.07 -6.34
N PRO A 97 -10.37 13.26 -6.71
CA PRO A 97 -9.28 13.91 -6.00
C PRO A 97 -9.57 14.07 -4.50
N PRO A 98 -8.56 13.94 -3.63
CA PRO A 98 -7.15 13.73 -3.95
C PRO A 98 -6.83 12.28 -4.37
N ASN A 99 -5.92 12.12 -5.33
CA ASN A 99 -5.45 10.79 -5.77
C ASN A 99 -4.70 10.06 -4.64
N LEU A 100 -4.00 10.83 -3.80
CA LEU A 100 -3.33 10.37 -2.60
C LEU A 100 -3.35 11.50 -1.57
N GLY A 101 -3.72 11.21 -0.33
CA GLY A 101 -3.67 12.18 0.76
C GLY A 101 -3.37 11.53 2.10
N LEU A 102 -2.66 12.24 2.96
CA LEU A 102 -2.50 11.89 4.36
C LEU A 102 -3.60 12.57 5.17
N MET A 103 -4.28 11.79 6.02
CA MET A 103 -5.32 12.27 6.93
C MET A 103 -4.89 11.98 8.36
N GLN A 104 -5.28 12.87 9.27
CA GLN A 104 -5.13 12.67 10.71
C GLN A 104 -6.52 12.51 11.33
N LEU A 105 -6.73 11.37 11.99
CA LEU A 105 -7.88 11.13 12.85
C LEU A 105 -7.51 11.57 14.26
N LEU A 106 -8.37 12.36 14.90
CA LEU A 106 -8.19 12.91 16.25
C LEU A 106 -9.27 12.35 17.19
N PRO A 107 -9.08 11.15 17.78
CA PRO A 107 -10.00 10.60 18.76
C PRO A 107 -9.96 11.43 20.05
N LYS A 108 -11.07 11.46 20.81
CA LYS A 108 -11.16 12.25 22.05
C LYS A 108 -10.26 11.76 23.20
N ALA A 109 -9.91 10.47 23.24
CA ALA A 109 -9.22 9.84 24.36
C ALA A 109 -8.04 8.95 23.93
N GLU A 110 -7.66 8.99 22.66
CA GLU A 110 -6.57 8.18 22.10
C GLU A 110 -5.59 9.07 21.33
N PRO A 111 -4.33 8.61 21.15
CA PRO A 111 -3.39 9.30 20.28
C PRO A 111 -3.94 9.49 18.85
N PRO A 112 -3.51 10.55 18.14
CA PRO A 112 -3.84 10.73 16.74
C PRO A 112 -3.49 9.50 15.91
N GLN A 113 -4.42 9.07 15.07
CA GLN A 113 -4.18 7.98 14.12
C GLN A 113 -4.01 8.57 12.73
N TYR A 114 -3.10 8.00 11.95
CA TYR A 114 -2.83 8.46 10.59
C TYR A 114 -3.43 7.50 9.56
N LEU A 115 -4.02 8.07 8.53
CA LEU A 115 -4.72 7.35 7.48
C LEU A 115 -4.25 7.85 6.11
N LEU A 116 -4.26 6.96 5.13
CA LEU A 116 -4.00 7.24 3.72
C LEU A 116 -5.33 7.22 2.97
N SER A 117 -5.66 8.32 2.31
CA SER A 117 -6.73 8.38 1.31
C SER A 117 -6.15 7.98 -0.03
N LEU A 118 -6.70 6.93 -0.64
CA LEU A 118 -6.32 6.41 -1.94
C LEU A 118 -7.49 6.66 -2.92
N ALA A 119 -7.25 7.53 -3.91
CA ALA A 119 -8.21 7.97 -4.91
C ALA A 119 -9.54 8.51 -4.35
N GLY A 120 -9.55 9.02 -3.11
CA GLY A 120 -10.76 9.48 -2.42
C GLY A 120 -11.79 8.37 -2.10
N THR A 121 -11.50 7.11 -2.45
CA THR A 121 -12.43 5.98 -2.35
C THR A 121 -12.04 5.02 -1.23
N VAL A 122 -10.75 4.75 -1.07
CA VAL A 122 -10.23 3.80 -0.09
C VAL A 122 -9.47 4.58 0.99
N ILE A 123 -9.75 4.28 2.25
CA ILE A 123 -9.02 4.81 3.40
C ILE A 123 -8.27 3.65 4.03
N ALA A 124 -6.94 3.71 4.07
CA ALA A 124 -6.11 2.71 4.73
C ALA A 124 -5.44 3.31 5.96
N HIS A 125 -5.28 2.53 7.04
CA HIS A 125 -4.43 2.97 8.15
C HIS A 125 -2.97 3.05 7.72
N TRP A 126 -2.23 3.99 8.33
CA TRP A 126 -0.80 4.10 8.13
C TRP A 126 -0.09 2.78 8.46
N PRO A 127 0.74 2.24 7.54
CA PRO A 127 1.24 0.88 7.66
C PRO A 127 2.48 0.73 8.56
N PHE A 128 3.12 1.84 8.98
CA PHE A 128 4.37 1.80 9.75
C PHE A 128 4.16 2.34 11.17
N PRO A 129 3.99 1.48 12.18
CA PRO A 129 3.73 1.93 13.55
C PRO A 129 4.90 2.75 14.14
N GLU A 130 6.14 2.47 13.73
CA GLU A 130 7.34 3.12 14.25
C GLU A 130 7.73 4.41 13.50
N ILE A 131 7.09 4.72 12.37
CA ILE A 131 7.43 5.88 11.54
C ILE A 131 6.33 6.93 11.63
N HIS A 132 6.66 8.11 12.15
CA HIS A 132 5.74 9.23 12.12
C HIS A 132 5.58 9.73 10.66
N PRO A 133 4.36 9.87 10.11
CA PRO A 133 4.15 10.14 8.68
C PRO A 133 4.66 11.49 8.19
N LEU A 134 4.81 12.45 9.11
CA LEU A 134 5.35 13.79 8.84
C LEU A 134 6.84 13.91 9.15
N SER A 135 7.53 12.79 9.40
CA SER A 135 8.98 12.81 9.57
C SER A 135 9.63 13.32 8.29
N THR A 136 10.48 14.33 8.41
CA THR A 136 11.25 14.84 7.27
C THR A 136 12.35 13.84 6.94
N PRO A 137 12.71 13.62 5.65
CA PRO A 137 13.89 12.84 5.29
C PRO A 137 15.16 13.60 5.69
N ALA A 138 15.53 13.54 6.96
CA ALA A 138 16.84 13.93 7.46
C ALA A 138 17.46 12.69 8.11
N HIS A 139 18.49 12.14 7.44
CA HIS A 139 19.43 11.15 7.99
C HIS A 139 18.81 9.98 8.79
N VAL A 140 18.26 8.99 8.09
CA VAL A 140 18.46 7.59 8.54
C VAL A 140 19.83 7.18 8.01
N THR A 141 20.89 7.73 8.60
CA THR A 141 22.25 7.29 8.38
C THR A 141 22.63 6.44 9.57
N GLN A 142 22.83 5.15 9.28
CA GLN A 142 23.70 4.22 10.00
C GLN A 142 24.38 4.80 11.24
N THR A 143 23.84 4.52 12.43
CA THR A 143 24.70 4.21 13.57
C THR A 143 25.03 2.73 13.45
N SER A 144 25.96 2.42 12.55
CA SER A 144 26.78 1.22 12.68
C SER A 144 27.88 1.57 13.69
N ASP A 145 27.79 0.92 14.85
CA ASP A 145 28.96 0.60 15.66
C ASP A 145 30.07 0.08 14.75
N ASP A 146 31.15 0.84 14.60
CA ASP A 146 32.52 0.33 14.70
C ASP A 146 33.51 1.49 14.51
N THR A 147 34.26 1.82 15.56
CA THR A 147 35.72 2.03 15.46
C THR A 147 36.24 1.97 16.89
N ALA A 148 36.64 0.76 17.28
CA ALA A 148 37.57 0.56 18.38
C ALA A 148 38.86 1.34 18.08
N GLU A 149 39.24 2.24 19.00
CA GLU A 149 40.52 2.94 18.98
C GLU A 149 41.55 2.08 19.74
N PRO A 150 42.60 1.54 19.09
CA PRO A 150 43.70 0.92 19.83
C PRO A 150 44.68 2.04 20.21
N GLN A 151 44.73 2.37 21.51
CA GLN A 151 45.81 3.19 22.06
C GLN A 151 47.15 2.48 21.84
N ARG A 152 48.02 3.07 21.00
CA ARG A 152 49.46 2.81 20.98
C ARG A 152 50.22 4.09 21.32
N GLU A 153 50.90 4.01 22.45
CA GLU A 153 52.21 4.56 22.84
C GLU A 153 52.54 6.05 22.67
N GLY A 154 53.02 6.65 23.77
CA GLY A 154 54.12 7.63 23.71
C GLY A 154 54.09 8.77 24.73
N GLN A 155 54.44 8.49 26.00
CA GLN A 155 55.47 9.21 26.80
C GLN A 155 55.56 8.67 28.23
#